data_AF-A0A7W1KWR6-F1
#
_entry.id   AF-A0A7W1KWR6-F1
#
_cell.length_a   1.000
_cell.length_b   1.000
_cell.length_c   1.000
_cell.angle_alpha   90.00
_cell.angle_beta   90.00
_cell.angle_gamma   90.00
#
_symmetry.space_group_name_H-M   'P 1'
#
loop_
_entity.id
_entity.type
_entity.pdbx_description
1 polymer ?
#
loop_
_entity_poly.entity_id
_entity_poly.type
_entity_poly.pdbx_seq_one_letter_code
_entity_poly.pdbx_strand_id
1 'polypeptide(L)'
;MNVPVALIIFNRADTTARVLAEIAKARPSKLLVIADGPRADHPDDAEKCLAARAAIDRVNWDCEVLTNYSEVNLGCGARPSSGLDWVFENVAEAIILEDDCLPHPTFFPFCAELLERHRDDERVMMISGDNFQFGRKRTQYSYYFSRYTHTWGWATWRRAWRYFDREIKLWPALRE
;
A
#
# COMPACT_ATOMS: atom_id res chain seq x y z
N MET A 1 -15.39 -5.64 4.37
CA MET A 1 -14.60 -4.70 5.22
C MET A 1 -14.76 -3.30 4.62
N ASN A 2 -14.81 -2.22 5.41
CA ASN A 2 -15.08 -0.87 4.88
C ASN A 2 -13.83 -0.03 4.61
N VAL A 3 -12.64 -0.52 4.97
CA VAL A 3 -11.38 0.19 4.73
C VAL A 3 -10.97 0.03 3.26
N PRO A 4 -10.70 1.14 2.54
CA PRO A 4 -10.18 1.09 1.18
C PRO A 4 -8.81 0.40 1.13
N VAL A 5 -8.56 -0.32 0.03
CA VAL A 5 -7.24 -0.92 -0.24
C VAL A 5 -6.62 -0.22 -1.45
N ALA A 6 -5.38 0.23 -1.32
CA ALA A 6 -4.53 0.67 -2.40
C ALA A 6 -3.58 -0.47 -2.79
N LEU A 7 -3.55 -0.81 -4.07
CA LEU A 7 -2.66 -1.80 -4.65
C LEU A 7 -1.71 -1.14 -5.66
N ILE A 8 -0.42 -1.25 -5.41
CA ILE A 8 0.64 -0.70 -6.26
C ILE A 8 1.21 -1.84 -7.10
N ILE A 9 1.16 -1.72 -8.43
CA ILE A 9 1.59 -2.75 -9.37
C ILE A 9 2.54 -2.19 -10.41
N PHE A 10 3.32 -3.07 -11.04
CA PHE A 10 4.09 -2.75 -12.23
C PHE A 10 3.90 -3.79 -13.32
N ASN A 11 4.84 -4.71 -13.49
CA ASN A 11 4.93 -5.64 -14.61
C ASN A 11 4.95 -7.12 -14.17
N ARG A 12 4.50 -7.41 -12.93
CA ARG A 12 4.49 -8.77 -12.35
C ARG A 12 3.07 -9.32 -12.23
N ALA A 13 2.51 -9.82 -13.33
CA ALA A 13 1.13 -10.32 -13.38
C ALA A 13 0.85 -11.46 -12.38
N ASP A 14 1.77 -12.41 -12.23
CA ASP A 14 1.59 -13.57 -11.37
C ASP A 14 1.48 -13.20 -9.88
N THR A 15 2.37 -12.34 -9.40
CA THR A 15 2.36 -11.91 -7.99
C THR A 15 1.22 -10.93 -7.74
N THR A 16 0.93 -10.02 -8.68
CA THR A 16 -0.26 -9.15 -8.65
C THR A 16 -1.53 -9.98 -8.46
N ALA A 17 -1.72 -11.04 -9.25
CA ALA A 17 -2.90 -11.89 -9.16
C ALA A 17 -3.02 -12.59 -7.80
N ARG A 18 -1.89 -13.00 -7.20
CA ARG A 18 -1.86 -13.62 -5.86
C ARG A 18 -2.24 -12.63 -4.76
N VAL A 19 -1.69 -11.42 -4.80
CA VAL A 19 -2.04 -10.37 -3.83
C VAL A 19 -3.52 -9.98 -3.98
N LEU A 20 -3.99 -9.79 -5.22
CA LEU A 20 -5.39 -9.48 -5.48
C LEU A 20 -6.34 -10.59 -5.00
N ALA A 21 -5.95 -11.86 -5.09
CA ALA A 21 -6.73 -12.96 -4.57
C ALA A 21 -6.91 -12.90 -3.03
N GLU A 22 -5.89 -12.47 -2.28
CA GLU A 22 -6.04 -12.26 -0.83
C GLU A 22 -6.88 -11.01 -0.51
N ILE A 23 -6.73 -9.93 -1.28
CA ILE A 23 -7.59 -8.74 -1.17
C ILE A 23 -9.06 -9.12 -1.42
N ALA A 24 -9.33 -9.96 -2.43
CA ALA A 24 -10.66 -10.42 -2.77
C ALA A 24 -11.33 -11.19 -1.61
N LYS A 25 -10.56 -11.89 -0.76
CA LYS A 25 -11.11 -12.54 0.45
C LYS A 25 -11.55 -11.52 1.49
N ALA A 26 -10.85 -10.39 1.61
CA ALA A 26 -11.20 -9.31 2.53
C ALA A 26 -12.39 -8.47 2.06
N ARG A 27 -12.69 -8.49 0.75
CA ARG A 27 -13.81 -7.79 0.09
C ARG A 27 -13.90 -6.32 0.55
N PRO A 28 -12.87 -5.49 0.30
CA PRO A 28 -12.99 -4.05 0.52
C PRO A 28 -14.06 -3.48 -0.41
N SER A 29 -14.80 -2.47 0.04
CA SER A 29 -15.78 -1.76 -0.79
C SER A 29 -15.13 -0.86 -1.85
N LYS A 30 -13.85 -0.55 -1.70
CA LYS A 30 -13.08 0.31 -2.62
C LYS A 30 -11.67 -0.23 -2.81
N LEU A 31 -11.24 -0.36 -4.06
CA LEU A 31 -9.90 -0.74 -4.47
C LEU A 31 -9.31 0.37 -5.35
N LEU A 32 -8.20 0.94 -4.93
CA LEU A 32 -7.46 1.95 -5.69
C LEU A 32 -6.19 1.31 -6.27
N VAL A 33 -6.06 1.25 -7.58
CA VAL A 33 -4.91 0.61 -8.24
C VAL A 33 -3.99 1.66 -8.83
N ILE A 34 -2.75 1.66 -8.37
CA ILE A 34 -1.66 2.47 -8.90
C ILE A 34 -0.81 1.55 -9.77
N ALA A 35 -0.67 1.84 -11.07
CA ALA A 35 0.26 1.12 -11.92
C ALA A 35 1.37 2.05 -12.42
N ASP A 36 2.62 1.57 -12.42
CA ASP A 36 3.69 2.22 -13.16
C ASP A 36 3.60 1.92 -14.68
N GLY A 37 4.31 2.70 -15.48
CA GLY A 37 4.41 2.50 -16.92
C GLY A 37 5.66 1.71 -17.32
N PRO A 38 5.70 1.20 -18.57
CA PRO A 38 6.83 0.44 -19.08
C PRO A 38 8.11 1.27 -19.12
N ARG A 39 9.26 0.64 -18.90
CA ARG A 39 10.57 1.29 -19.07
C ARG A 39 10.89 1.34 -20.57
N ALA A 40 11.36 2.50 -21.05
CA ALA A 40 11.59 2.73 -22.48
C ALA A 40 12.66 1.79 -23.07
N ASP A 41 13.59 1.32 -22.25
CA ASP A 41 14.70 0.42 -22.60
C ASP A 41 14.39 -1.07 -22.33
N HIS A 42 13.15 -1.41 -21.98
CA HIS A 42 12.72 -2.79 -21.69
C HIS A 42 11.50 -3.18 -22.55
N PRO A 43 11.70 -3.72 -23.76
CA PRO A 43 10.63 -4.01 -24.72
C PRO A 43 9.47 -4.87 -24.17
N ASP A 44 9.80 -5.86 -23.33
CA ASP A 44 8.81 -6.76 -22.74
C ASP A 44 7.90 -6.08 -21.70
N ASP A 45 8.26 -4.91 -21.19
CA ASP A 45 7.49 -4.26 -20.13
C ASP A 45 6.10 -3.85 -20.61
N ALA A 46 5.93 -3.50 -21.89
CA ALA A 46 4.62 -3.09 -22.41
C ALA A 46 3.60 -4.23 -22.26
N GLU A 47 3.97 -5.44 -22.70
CA GLU A 47 3.13 -6.62 -22.59
C GLU A 47 2.95 -7.05 -21.12
N LYS A 48 4.01 -7.01 -20.32
CA LYS A 48 3.96 -7.39 -18.91
C LYS A 48 3.12 -6.43 -18.06
N CYS A 49 3.19 -5.13 -18.31
CA CYS A 49 2.33 -4.13 -17.67
C CYS A 49 0.86 -4.35 -18.06
N LEU A 50 0.59 -4.61 -19.34
CA LEU A 50 -0.76 -4.92 -19.81
C LEU A 50 -1.31 -6.17 -19.11
N ALA A 51 -0.52 -7.23 -19.00
CA ALA A 51 -0.89 -8.46 -18.31
C ALA A 51 -1.14 -8.24 -16.81
N ALA A 52 -0.33 -7.42 -16.14
CA ALA A 52 -0.53 -7.08 -14.73
C ALA A 52 -1.81 -6.26 -14.51
N ARG A 53 -2.08 -5.28 -15.37
CA ARG A 53 -3.31 -4.46 -15.33
C ARG A 53 -4.56 -5.31 -15.58
N ALA A 54 -4.50 -6.28 -16.50
CA ALA A 54 -5.61 -7.20 -16.79
C ALA A 54 -5.98 -8.10 -15.60
N ALA A 55 -5.11 -8.27 -14.60
CA ALA A 55 -5.48 -8.97 -13.37
C ALA A 55 -6.59 -8.23 -12.61
N ILE A 56 -6.64 -6.90 -12.70
CA ILE A 56 -7.62 -6.05 -12.02
C ILE A 56 -9.04 -6.25 -12.58
N ASP A 57 -9.17 -6.61 -13.85
CA ASP A 57 -10.47 -6.90 -14.48
C ASP A 57 -11.17 -8.12 -13.88
N ARG A 58 -10.45 -8.91 -13.06
CA ARG A 58 -10.97 -10.11 -12.37
C ARG A 58 -11.61 -9.79 -11.01
N VAL A 59 -11.67 -8.53 -10.60
CA VAL A 59 -12.42 -8.11 -9.41
C VAL A 59 -13.89 -8.50 -9.58
N ASN A 60 -14.36 -9.41 -8.74
CA ASN A 60 -15.66 -10.09 -8.88
C ASN A 60 -16.55 -9.97 -7.63
N TRP A 61 -16.27 -9.01 -6.77
CA TRP A 61 -17.10 -8.66 -5.61
C TRP A 61 -17.58 -7.22 -5.73
N ASP A 62 -18.58 -6.85 -4.93
CA ASP A 62 -19.08 -5.47 -4.84
C ASP A 62 -17.96 -4.53 -4.36
N CYS A 63 -17.37 -3.81 -5.31
CA CYS A 63 -16.14 -3.05 -5.15
C CYS A 63 -16.10 -1.89 -6.16
N GLU A 64 -15.95 -0.67 -5.66
CA GLU A 64 -15.59 0.47 -6.49
C GLU A 64 -14.09 0.40 -6.82
N VAL A 65 -13.77 0.14 -8.09
CA VAL A 65 -12.38 0.10 -8.56
C VAL A 65 -12.01 1.43 -9.20
N LEU A 66 -11.00 2.10 -8.65
CA LEU A 66 -10.41 3.31 -9.21
C LEU A 66 -8.99 3.00 -9.68
N THR A 67 -8.59 3.51 -10.83
CA THR A 67 -7.28 3.23 -11.43
C THR A 67 -6.51 4.51 -11.71
N ASN A 68 -5.21 4.46 -11.47
CA ASN A 68 -4.26 5.51 -11.82
C ASN A 68 -3.03 4.85 -12.46
N TYR A 69 -3.02 4.79 -13.79
CA TYR A 69 -1.99 4.11 -14.57
C TYR A 69 -1.07 5.14 -15.21
N SER A 70 0.23 4.98 -15.03
CA SER A 70 1.22 5.79 -15.72
C SER A 70 1.53 5.19 -17.10
N GLU A 71 1.69 6.05 -18.10
CA GLU A 71 2.14 5.66 -19.45
C GLU A 71 3.67 5.49 -19.53
N VAL A 72 4.40 6.07 -18.57
CA VAL A 72 5.86 6.01 -18.49
C VAL A 72 6.31 5.46 -17.14
N ASN A 73 7.48 4.83 -17.09
CA ASN A 73 8.05 4.39 -15.83
C ASN A 73 8.51 5.59 -14.98
N LEU A 74 7.93 5.76 -13.79
CA LEU A 74 8.32 6.77 -12.80
C LEU A 74 9.21 6.16 -11.69
N GLY A 75 9.27 4.84 -11.61
CA GLY A 75 10.15 4.09 -10.71
C GLY A 75 9.61 3.97 -9.29
N CYS A 76 10.27 3.13 -8.49
CA CYS A 76 9.82 2.72 -7.15
C CYS A 76 9.79 3.84 -6.09
N GLY A 77 10.35 5.02 -6.36
CA GLY A 77 10.23 6.17 -5.47
C GLY A 77 9.09 7.10 -5.86
N ALA A 78 9.11 7.59 -7.11
CA ALA A 78 8.16 8.59 -7.57
C ALA A 78 6.78 8.01 -7.86
N ARG A 79 6.69 6.76 -8.36
CA ARG A 79 5.39 6.17 -8.67
C ARG A 79 4.56 5.89 -7.42
N PRO A 80 5.08 5.20 -6.38
CA PRO A 80 4.29 4.97 -5.16
C PRO A 80 3.88 6.27 -4.48
N SER A 81 4.78 7.25 -4.36
CA SER A 81 4.47 8.53 -3.69
C SER A 81 3.37 9.31 -4.42
N SER A 82 3.52 9.57 -5.73
CA SER A 82 2.48 10.27 -6.51
C SER A 82 1.17 9.49 -6.59
N GLY A 83 1.23 8.16 -6.61
CA GLY A 83 0.04 7.31 -6.55
C GLY A 83 -0.67 7.42 -5.20
N LEU A 84 0.07 7.49 -4.09
CA LEU A 84 -0.49 7.67 -2.76
C LEU A 84 -1.07 9.06 -2.55
N ASP A 85 -0.49 10.11 -3.13
CA ASP A 85 -1.10 11.44 -3.18
C ASP A 85 -2.52 11.35 -3.77
N TRP A 86 -2.63 10.72 -4.94
CA TRP A 86 -3.92 10.48 -5.59
C TRP A 86 -4.86 9.59 -4.76
N VAL A 87 -4.36 8.53 -4.11
CA VAL A 87 -5.18 7.71 -3.20
C VAL A 87 -5.78 8.59 -2.11
N PHE A 88 -4.97 9.43 -1.48
CA PHE A 88 -5.42 10.30 -0.39
C PHE A 88 -6.13 11.56 -0.84
N GLU A 89 -6.28 11.83 -2.14
CA GLU A 89 -7.33 12.75 -2.63
C GLU A 89 -8.71 12.07 -2.55
N ASN A 90 -8.76 10.76 -2.82
CA ASN A 90 -10.00 9.99 -2.93
C ASN A 90 -10.49 9.40 -1.59
N VAL A 91 -9.60 9.07 -0.65
CA VAL A 91 -9.97 8.44 0.62
C VAL A 91 -9.28 9.06 1.83
N ALA A 92 -9.89 8.93 3.02
CA ALA A 92 -9.33 9.45 4.26
C ALA A 92 -8.29 8.51 4.89
N GLU A 93 -8.35 7.22 4.56
CA GLU A 93 -7.44 6.16 5.02
C GLU A 93 -7.39 5.03 4.00
N ALA A 94 -6.30 4.26 4.01
CA ALA A 94 -6.13 3.10 3.15
C ALA A 94 -5.18 2.06 3.76
N ILE A 95 -5.44 0.80 3.45
CA ILE A 95 -4.44 -0.28 3.53
C ILE A 95 -3.66 -0.27 2.21
N ILE A 96 -2.34 -0.33 2.27
CA ILE A 96 -1.44 -0.18 1.13
C ILE A 96 -0.66 -1.48 0.96
N LEU A 97 -0.77 -2.07 -0.23
CA LEU A 97 -0.10 -3.30 -0.64
C LEU A 97 0.63 -3.08 -1.97
N GLU A 98 1.74 -3.77 -2.13
CA GLU A 98 2.51 -3.85 -3.38
C GLU A 98 2.26 -5.21 -4.07
N ASP A 99 2.57 -5.31 -5.36
CA ASP A 99 2.40 -6.53 -6.15
C ASP A 99 3.24 -7.72 -5.67
N ASP A 100 4.20 -7.51 -4.77
CA ASP A 100 5.01 -8.53 -4.10
C ASP A 100 4.81 -8.61 -2.58
N CYS A 101 3.80 -7.91 -2.04
CA CYS A 101 3.42 -7.99 -0.64
C CYS A 101 2.18 -8.87 -0.47
N LEU A 102 2.38 -10.17 -0.21
CA LEU A 102 1.27 -11.11 0.01
C LEU A 102 0.75 -11.01 1.46
N PRO A 103 -0.46 -10.47 1.69
CA PRO A 103 -0.96 -10.28 3.04
C PRO A 103 -1.48 -11.60 3.63
N HIS A 104 -1.27 -11.80 4.94
CA HIS A 104 -2.00 -12.82 5.68
C HIS A 104 -3.46 -12.36 5.90
N PRO A 105 -4.49 -13.24 5.90
CA PRO A 105 -5.89 -12.81 6.05
C PRO A 105 -6.19 -11.99 7.32
N THR A 106 -5.42 -12.20 8.40
CA THR A 106 -5.56 -11.43 9.65
C THR A 106 -5.03 -10.00 9.57
N PHE A 107 -4.28 -9.66 8.52
CA PHE A 107 -3.72 -8.31 8.31
C PHE A 107 -4.82 -7.26 8.11
N PHE A 108 -5.86 -7.62 7.36
CA PHE A 108 -6.98 -6.72 7.05
C PHE A 108 -7.77 -6.29 8.30
N PRO A 109 -8.31 -7.19 9.14
CA PRO A 109 -8.99 -6.79 10.37
C PRO A 109 -8.05 -6.10 11.37
N PHE A 110 -6.77 -6.48 11.41
CA PHE A 110 -5.75 -5.79 12.22
C PHE A 110 -5.60 -4.32 11.81
N CYS A 111 -5.44 -4.04 10.52
CA CYS A 111 -5.38 -2.67 10.03
C CYS A 111 -6.68 -1.92 10.28
N ALA A 112 -7.83 -2.54 10.02
CA ALA A 112 -9.13 -1.89 10.22
C ALA A 112 -9.37 -1.49 11.70
N GLU A 113 -9.06 -2.38 12.65
CA GLU A 113 -9.19 -2.06 14.07
C GLU A 113 -8.26 -0.91 14.48
N LEU A 114 -7.01 -0.93 14.04
CA LEU A 114 -6.02 0.07 14.47
C LEU A 114 -6.17 1.41 13.74
N LEU A 115 -6.65 1.40 12.49
CA LEU A 115 -7.03 2.62 11.78
C LEU A 115 -8.16 3.36 12.51
N GLU A 116 -9.16 2.61 12.99
CA GLU A 116 -10.25 3.18 13.78
C GLU A 116 -9.77 3.64 15.15
N ARG A 117 -9.05 2.78 15.89
CA ARG A 117 -8.58 3.09 17.25
C ARG A 117 -7.69 4.34 17.31
N HIS A 118 -6.84 4.54 16.30
CA HIS A 118 -5.87 5.62 16.27
C HIS A 118 -6.24 6.74 15.29
N ARG A 119 -7.51 6.81 14.87
CA ARG A 119 -8.00 7.78 13.88
C ARG A 119 -7.64 9.21 14.21
N ASP A 120 -7.74 9.61 15.48
CA ASP A 120 -7.48 10.98 15.94
C ASP A 120 -6.16 11.13 16.74
N ASP A 121 -5.38 10.05 16.88
CA ASP A 121 -4.08 10.11 17.57
C ASP A 121 -2.98 10.54 16.59
N GLU A 122 -2.66 11.84 16.58
CA GLU A 122 -1.64 12.41 15.70
C GLU A 122 -0.21 11.91 15.98
N ARG A 123 0.03 11.20 17.09
CA ARG A 123 1.33 10.56 17.36
C ARG A 123 1.51 9.27 16.55
N VAL A 124 0.42 8.67 16.10
CA VAL A 124 0.42 7.43 15.31
C VAL A 124 0.31 7.78 13.84
N MET A 125 1.37 7.47 13.10
CA MET A 125 1.52 7.82 11.69
C MET A 125 1.21 6.66 10.75
N MET A 126 1.39 5.42 11.20
CA MET A 126 1.17 4.24 10.38
C MET A 126 0.86 3.02 11.23
N ILE A 127 0.18 2.06 10.61
CA ILE A 127 0.04 0.69 11.08
C ILE A 127 0.88 -0.18 10.16
N SER A 128 1.86 -0.91 10.69
CA SER A 128 2.69 -1.82 9.89
C SER A 128 2.28 -3.27 10.12
N GLY A 129 2.23 -4.06 9.04
CA GLY A 129 2.03 -5.50 9.07
C GLY A 129 3.31 -6.32 9.30
N ASP A 130 4.47 -5.66 9.31
CA ASP A 130 5.76 -6.31 9.38
C ASP A 130 6.21 -6.59 10.82
N ASN A 131 6.90 -7.72 11.01
CA ASN A 131 7.55 -8.04 12.27
C ASN A 131 8.94 -8.66 12.05
N PHE A 132 9.97 -7.81 12.11
CA PHE A 132 11.37 -8.20 12.00
C PHE A 132 11.99 -8.72 13.31
N GLN A 133 11.18 -9.19 14.25
CA GLN A 133 11.69 -9.82 15.47
C GLN A 133 12.04 -11.31 15.28
N PHE A 134 11.79 -11.88 14.08
CA PHE A 134 12.15 -13.26 13.73
C PHE A 134 11.64 -14.28 14.76
N GLY A 135 10.37 -14.17 15.12
CA GLY A 135 9.71 -15.04 16.11
C GLY A 135 10.01 -14.73 17.57
N ARG A 136 10.90 -13.76 17.86
CA ARG A 136 11.18 -13.34 19.24
C ARG A 136 10.03 -12.48 19.75
N LYS A 137 9.39 -12.88 20.84
CA LYS A 137 8.38 -12.08 21.53
C LYS A 137 9.04 -11.16 22.56
N ARG A 138 9.06 -9.84 22.31
CA ARG A 138 9.68 -8.83 23.21
C ARG A 138 8.75 -8.26 24.27
N THR A 139 7.43 -8.44 24.10
CA THR A 139 6.41 -7.91 25.02
C THR A 139 5.31 -8.96 25.20
N GLN A 140 4.46 -8.83 26.21
CA GLN A 140 3.30 -9.71 26.39
C GLN A 140 2.16 -9.44 25.39
N TYR A 141 2.18 -8.27 24.74
CA TYR A 141 1.13 -7.77 23.87
C TYR A 141 1.18 -8.38 22.47
N SER A 142 0.08 -8.24 21.72
CA SER A 142 -0.06 -8.75 20.35
C SER A 142 0.59 -7.84 19.30
N TYR A 143 0.88 -6.58 19.64
CA TYR A 143 1.58 -5.59 18.81
C TYR A 143 2.35 -4.61 19.70
N TYR A 144 3.18 -3.75 19.11
CA TYR A 144 3.99 -2.76 19.82
C TYR A 144 4.16 -1.50 18.98
N PHE A 145 4.53 -0.39 19.63
CA PHE A 145 4.88 0.84 18.94
C PHE A 145 6.37 0.84 18.56
N SER A 146 6.67 1.33 17.37
CA SER A 146 8.02 1.50 16.86
C SER A 146 8.17 2.93 16.34
N ARG A 147 9.38 3.49 16.48
CA ARG A 147 9.77 4.73 15.80
C ARG A 147 10.24 4.50 14.36
N TYR A 148 10.43 3.24 13.97
CA TYR A 148 10.86 2.85 12.64
C TYR A 148 9.66 2.54 11.76
N THR A 149 9.71 3.02 10.52
CA THR A 149 8.69 2.81 9.50
C THR A 149 9.01 1.59 8.66
N HIS A 150 8.02 0.76 8.37
CA HIS A 150 8.16 -0.43 7.52
C HIS A 150 6.99 -0.50 6.54
N THR A 151 7.29 -0.55 5.25
CA THR A 151 6.32 -0.31 4.17
C THR A 151 5.95 -1.58 3.38
N TRP A 152 6.17 -2.78 3.91
CA TRP A 152 5.78 -4.04 3.26
C TRP A 152 4.41 -4.53 3.74
N GLY A 153 3.38 -3.80 3.35
CA GLY A 153 2.02 -4.03 3.82
C GLY A 153 1.77 -3.21 5.08
N TRP A 154 1.10 -2.09 4.88
CA TRP A 154 0.87 -1.12 5.94
C TRP A 154 -0.45 -0.38 5.71
N ALA A 155 -0.85 0.45 6.66
CA ALA A 155 -2.02 1.29 6.54
C ALA A 155 -1.74 2.67 7.16
N THR A 156 -2.41 3.68 6.63
CA THR A 156 -2.30 5.05 7.15
C THR A 156 -3.52 5.88 6.78
N TRP A 157 -3.51 7.13 7.23
CA TRP A 157 -4.53 8.14 6.99
C TRP A 157 -3.97 9.27 6.13
N ARG A 158 -4.86 9.94 5.39
CA ARG A 158 -4.61 11.21 4.71
C ARG A 158 -3.97 12.23 5.66
N ARG A 159 -4.44 12.30 6.91
CA ARG A 159 -3.91 13.22 7.94
C ARG A 159 -2.43 12.97 8.28
N ALA A 160 -1.96 11.74 8.13
CA ALA A 160 -0.56 11.37 8.37
C ALA A 160 0.25 11.50 7.08
N TRP A 161 -0.31 11.09 5.94
CA TRP A 161 0.32 11.19 4.63
C TRP A 161 0.70 12.62 4.25
N ARG A 162 -0.07 13.64 4.67
CA ARG A 162 0.26 15.06 4.41
C ARG A 162 1.65 15.50 4.91
N TYR A 163 2.26 14.74 5.82
CA TYR A 163 3.59 14.99 6.35
C TYR A 163 4.70 14.20 5.64
N PHE A 164 4.36 13.34 4.68
CA PHE A 164 5.34 12.64 3.87
C PHE A 164 6.15 13.65 3.06
N ASP A 165 7.45 13.62 3.24
CA ASP A 165 8.41 14.45 2.52
C ASP A 165 9.48 13.55 1.90
N ARG A 166 9.38 13.36 0.58
CA ARG A 166 10.33 12.55 -0.19
C ARG A 166 11.75 13.12 -0.17
N GLU A 167 11.89 14.43 -0.02
CA GLU A 167 13.20 15.11 -0.03
C GLU A 167 13.84 15.13 1.37
N ILE A 168 13.08 14.73 2.40
CA ILE A 168 13.50 14.69 3.79
C ILE A 168 14.19 16.00 4.21
N LYS A 169 13.54 17.14 3.93
CA LYS A 169 14.09 18.50 4.06
C LYS A 169 14.56 18.83 5.46
N LEU A 170 13.97 18.19 6.48
CA LEU A 170 14.32 18.38 7.88
C LEU A 170 15.54 17.56 8.32
N TRP A 171 15.97 16.57 7.54
CA TRP A 171 17.09 15.69 7.92
C TRP A 171 18.40 16.42 8.26
N PRO A 172 18.84 17.46 7.50
CA PRO A 172 20.05 18.19 7.85
C PRO A 172 20.06 18.77 9.26
N ALA A 173 18.89 19.12 9.81
CA ALA A 173 18.73 19.67 11.16
C ALA A 173 18.56 18.60 12.26
N LEU A 174 18.31 17.34 11.89
CA LEU A 174 17.98 16.24 12.82
C LEU A 174 19.03 15.14 12.88
N ARG A 175 20.06 15.21 12.02
CA ARG A 175 21.10 14.17 11.90
C ARG A 175 22.25 14.29 12.91
N GLU A 176 22.29 15.37 13.69
CA GLU A 176 23.21 15.59 14.82
C GLU A 176 22.54 15.17 16.13
#